data_AF-A0A1R2C9N2-F1
#
_entry.id   AF-A0A1R2C9N2-F1
#
_cell.length_a   1.000
_cell.length_b   1.000
_cell.length_c   1.000
_cell.angle_alpha   90.00
_cell.angle_beta   90.00
_cell.angle_gamma   90.00
#
_symmetry.space_group_name_H-M   'P 1'
#
loop_
_entity.id
_entity.type
_entity.pdbx_description
1 polymer ?
#
loop_
_entity_poly.entity_id
_entity_poly.type
_entity_poly.pdbx_seq_one_letter_code
_entity_poly.pdbx_strand_id
1 'polypeptide(L)'
;MSKDFMPRRFGLKFEPPTIILEYKIPSKNKLYLHIMPMPELEPSHDPYDWLEILRKEHKPFLDAKVIEEDQILSLIEKLQDNLIGESMEGSEEGSEDHEDWVF
;
A
#
# COMPACT_ATOMS: atom_id res chain seq x y z
N MET A 1 -3.98 17.65 -14.54
CA MET A 1 -4.32 17.77 -13.11
C MET A 1 -4.79 19.19 -12.83
N SER A 2 -5.74 19.41 -11.91
CA SER A 2 -6.15 20.77 -11.53
C SER A 2 -4.95 21.52 -10.94
N LYS A 3 -4.81 22.82 -11.24
CA LYS A 3 -3.68 23.67 -10.78
C LYS A 3 -3.59 23.78 -9.25
N ASP A 4 -4.66 23.41 -8.58
CA ASP A 4 -4.89 23.51 -7.16
C ASP A 4 -4.92 22.11 -6.51
N PHE A 5 -4.21 21.13 -7.07
CA PHE A 5 -3.96 19.86 -6.40
C PHE A 5 -3.06 20.05 -5.17
N MET A 6 -3.48 19.56 -4.01
CA MET A 6 -2.69 19.60 -2.77
C MET A 6 -2.64 18.20 -2.12
N PRO A 7 -1.50 17.48 -2.21
CA PRO A 7 -1.35 16.21 -1.50
C PRO A 7 -1.35 16.46 0.01
N ARG A 8 -1.94 15.54 0.79
CA ARG A 8 -2.00 15.67 2.26
C ARG A 8 -1.24 14.57 2.98
N ARG A 9 -1.59 13.33 2.68
CA ARG A 9 -1.03 12.15 3.36
C ARG A 9 -1.21 10.90 2.54
N PHE A 10 -0.41 9.91 2.87
CA PHE A 10 -0.53 8.55 2.37
C PHE A 10 -1.15 7.64 3.41
N GLY A 11 -1.98 6.71 2.95
CA GLY A 11 -2.44 5.56 3.69
C GLY A 11 -1.93 4.28 3.03
N LEU A 12 -1.72 3.26 3.84
CA LEU A 12 -1.40 1.91 3.39
C LEU A 12 -2.56 0.99 3.72
N LYS A 13 -2.93 0.13 2.79
CA LYS A 13 -3.77 -1.03 3.03
C LYS A 13 -2.94 -2.25 2.64
N PHE A 14 -2.83 -3.21 3.57
CA PHE A 14 -1.91 -4.33 3.41
C PHE A 14 -2.52 -5.48 2.59
N GLU A 15 -3.86 -5.67 2.63
CA GLU A 15 -4.53 -6.77 1.93
C GLU A 15 -5.71 -6.33 1.05
N PRO A 16 -5.62 -6.42 -0.30
CA PRO A 16 -4.36 -6.54 -1.05
C PRO A 16 -3.49 -5.28 -0.89
N PRO A 17 -2.15 -5.39 -1.09
CA PRO A 17 -1.24 -4.26 -0.94
C PRO A 17 -1.67 -3.07 -1.79
N THR A 18 -1.83 -1.90 -1.18
CA THR A 18 -2.39 -0.72 -1.82
C THR A 18 -1.86 0.55 -1.16
N ILE A 19 -1.40 1.50 -1.98
CA ILE A 19 -1.07 2.86 -1.55
C ILE A 19 -2.27 3.76 -1.83
N ILE A 20 -2.67 4.58 -0.86
CA ILE A 20 -3.78 5.52 -0.98
C ILE A 20 -3.27 6.93 -0.76
N LEU A 21 -3.42 7.82 -1.74
CA LEU A 21 -3.09 9.23 -1.60
C LEU A 21 -4.35 10.05 -1.28
N GLU A 22 -4.40 10.67 -0.10
CA GLU A 22 -5.40 11.69 0.23
C GLU A 22 -4.92 13.05 -0.29
N TYR A 23 -5.79 13.73 -1.04
CA TYR A 23 -5.50 15.07 -1.56
C TYR A 23 -6.73 15.99 -1.51
N LYS A 24 -6.49 17.30 -1.51
CA LYS A 24 -7.53 18.33 -1.55
C LYS A 24 -7.51 19.05 -2.90
N ILE A 25 -8.70 19.41 -3.39
CA ILE A 25 -8.88 20.42 -4.44
C ILE A 25 -9.55 21.64 -3.79
N PRO A 26 -8.81 22.71 -3.42
CA PRO A 26 -9.33 23.90 -2.76
C PRO A 26 -10.48 24.57 -3.52
N SER A 27 -10.43 24.65 -4.85
CA SER A 27 -11.52 25.25 -5.65
C SER A 27 -12.86 24.54 -5.47
N LYS A 28 -12.84 23.24 -5.16
CA LYS A 28 -14.02 22.40 -4.91
C LYS A 28 -14.32 22.22 -3.43
N ASN A 29 -13.44 22.70 -2.55
CA ASN A 29 -13.42 22.47 -1.11
C ASN A 29 -13.71 21.00 -0.71
N LYS A 30 -13.16 20.04 -1.47
CA LYS A 30 -13.44 18.61 -1.30
C LYS A 30 -12.14 17.82 -1.21
N LEU A 31 -12.17 16.78 -0.38
CA LEU A 31 -11.12 15.77 -0.25
C LEU A 31 -11.39 14.60 -1.20
N TYR A 32 -10.32 14.04 -1.72
CA TYR A 32 -10.32 12.94 -2.65
C TYR A 32 -9.28 11.91 -2.23
N LEU A 33 -9.51 10.66 -2.61
CA LEU A 33 -8.58 9.56 -2.47
C LEU A 33 -8.20 9.08 -3.86
N HIS A 34 -6.92 8.93 -4.11
CA HIS A 34 -6.39 8.23 -5.28
C HIS A 34 -5.85 6.88 -4.80
N ILE A 35 -6.41 5.79 -5.30
CA ILE A 35 -6.12 4.42 -4.85
C ILE A 35 -5.20 3.76 -5.88
N MET A 36 -4.09 3.21 -5.41
CA MET A 36 -3.02 2.62 -6.23
C MET A 36 -2.77 1.19 -5.74
N PRO A 37 -3.55 0.22 -6.22
CA PRO A 37 -3.42 -1.18 -5.82
C PRO A 37 -2.15 -1.79 -6.42
N MET A 38 -1.50 -2.68 -5.66
CA MET A 38 -0.28 -3.39 -6.03
C MET A 38 -0.47 -4.90 -5.75
N PRO A 39 -1.42 -5.57 -6.42
CA PRO A 39 -1.80 -6.94 -6.10
C PRO A 39 -0.69 -7.96 -6.38
N GLU A 40 0.26 -7.63 -7.25
CA GLU A 40 1.40 -8.47 -7.65
C GLU A 40 2.68 -8.09 -6.89
N LEU A 41 2.59 -7.25 -5.85
CA LEU A 41 3.74 -6.91 -5.02
C LEU A 41 4.20 -8.16 -4.27
N GLU A 42 5.50 -8.43 -4.33
CA GLU A 42 6.14 -9.54 -3.61
C GLU A 42 7.28 -8.99 -2.76
N PRO A 43 7.64 -9.65 -1.65
CA PRO A 43 8.79 -9.27 -0.82
C PRO A 43 10.14 -9.24 -1.55
N SER A 44 10.27 -10.04 -2.60
CA SER A 44 11.50 -10.20 -3.39
C SER A 44 11.69 -9.13 -4.46
N HIS A 45 10.62 -8.39 -4.82
CA HIS A 45 10.68 -7.38 -5.87
C HIS A 45 11.54 -6.19 -5.45
N ASP A 46 12.26 -5.59 -6.41
CA ASP A 46 12.98 -4.34 -6.19
C ASP A 46 11.96 -3.18 -5.97
N PRO A 47 12.05 -2.44 -4.85
CA PRO A 47 11.21 -1.26 -4.62
C PRO A 47 11.29 -0.21 -5.74
N TYR A 48 12.45 -0.08 -6.40
CA TYR A 48 12.65 0.90 -7.47
C TYR A 48 11.86 0.55 -8.73
N ASP A 49 11.78 -0.73 -9.10
CA ASP A 49 10.96 -1.19 -10.23
C ASP A 49 9.48 -0.85 -10.01
N TRP A 50 8.98 -1.08 -8.79
CA TRP A 50 7.61 -0.74 -8.42
C TRP A 50 7.33 0.75 -8.37
N LEU A 51 8.30 1.55 -7.91
CA LEU A 51 8.22 3.01 -7.98
C LEU A 51 8.06 3.48 -9.44
N GLU A 52 8.83 2.93 -10.37
CA GLU A 52 8.72 3.28 -11.80
C GLU A 52 7.34 2.92 -12.36
N ILE A 53 6.81 1.74 -12.03
CA ILE A 53 5.47 1.31 -12.42
C ILE A 53 4.42 2.28 -11.86
N LEU A 54 4.45 2.56 -10.56
CA LEU A 54 3.52 3.47 -9.90
C LEU A 54 3.57 4.87 -10.52
N ARG A 55 4.77 5.41 -10.79
CA ARG A 55 4.92 6.72 -11.44
C ARG A 55 4.43 6.71 -12.89
N LYS A 56 4.57 5.61 -13.61
CA LYS A 56 4.08 5.49 -14.98
C LYS A 56 2.55 5.47 -15.01
N GLU A 57 1.92 4.67 -14.15
CA GLU A 57 0.47 4.49 -14.13
C GLU A 57 -0.28 5.63 -13.43
N HIS A 58 0.34 6.23 -12.42
CA HIS A 58 -0.24 7.29 -11.60
C HIS A 58 0.51 8.62 -11.73
N LYS A 59 1.16 8.85 -12.88
CA LYS A 59 1.98 10.02 -13.20
C LYS A 59 1.46 11.36 -12.69
N PRO A 60 0.17 11.76 -12.88
CA PRO A 60 -0.27 13.05 -12.39
C PRO A 60 -0.19 13.16 -10.86
N PHE A 61 -0.35 12.07 -10.12
CA PHE A 61 -0.41 12.06 -8.66
C PHE A 61 0.95 11.86 -7.99
N LEU A 62 1.88 11.18 -8.67
CA LEU A 62 3.20 10.81 -8.14
C LEU A 62 4.37 11.47 -8.88
N ASP A 63 4.12 12.58 -9.58
CA ASP A 63 5.18 13.35 -10.24
C ASP A 63 6.25 13.77 -9.22
N ALA A 64 7.52 13.63 -9.58
CA ALA A 64 8.65 13.93 -8.70
C ALA A 64 8.68 15.39 -8.21
N LYS A 65 7.99 16.32 -8.91
CA LYS A 65 7.86 17.72 -8.47
C LYS A 65 6.86 17.90 -7.33
N VAL A 66 6.02 16.89 -7.09
CA VAL A 66 4.90 16.95 -6.16
C VAL A 66 5.17 16.08 -4.94
N ILE A 67 5.81 14.93 -5.14
CA ILE A 67 6.09 13.95 -4.10
C ILE A 67 7.51 13.42 -4.26
N GLU A 68 8.28 13.50 -3.17
CA GLU A 68 9.65 13.00 -3.07
C GLU A 68 9.69 11.49 -3.31
N GLU A 69 10.78 11.05 -3.93
CA GLU A 69 10.99 9.65 -4.30
C GLU A 69 11.08 8.71 -3.10
N ASP A 70 11.94 9.06 -2.15
CA ASP A 70 12.19 8.31 -0.91
C ASP A 70 10.89 8.06 -0.14
N GLN A 71 9.96 9.00 -0.19
CA GLN A 71 8.68 8.86 0.49
C GLN A 71 7.84 7.72 -0.10
N ILE A 72 7.86 7.53 -1.42
CA ILE A 72 7.11 6.46 -2.07
C ILE A 72 7.83 5.12 -1.85
N LEU A 73 9.17 5.11 -1.94
CA LEU A 73 9.97 3.91 -1.66
C LEU A 73 9.72 3.38 -0.25
N SER A 74 9.77 4.24 0.78
CA SER A 74 9.46 3.85 2.16
C SER A 74 8.02 3.35 2.36
N LEU A 75 7.08 3.65 1.46
CA LEU A 75 5.73 3.09 1.51
C LEU A 75 5.68 1.70 0.88
N ILE A 76 6.41 1.48 -0.22
CA ILE A 76 6.54 0.18 -0.88
C ILE A 76 7.24 -0.81 0.06
N GLU A 77 8.37 -0.41 0.65
CA GLU A 77 9.13 -1.24 1.59
C GLU A 77 8.25 -1.70 2.77
N LYS A 78 7.45 -0.79 3.34
CA LYS A 78 6.51 -1.14 4.42
C LYS A 78 5.44 -2.15 4.00
N LEU A 79 4.97 -2.08 2.75
CA LEU A 79 4.04 -3.07 2.23
C LEU A 79 4.74 -4.43 2.06
N GLN A 80 5.98 -4.45 1.57
CA GLN A 80 6.78 -5.66 1.41
C GLN A 80 7.14 -6.31 2.75
N ASP A 81 7.53 -5.52 3.74
CA ASP A 81 7.83 -6.00 5.09
C ASP A 81 6.61 -6.70 5.72
N ASN A 82 5.41 -6.18 5.48
CA ASN A 82 4.18 -6.80 5.98
C ASN A 82 3.90 -8.16 5.35
N LEU A 83 4.18 -8.32 4.04
CA LEU A 83 4.01 -9.59 3.34
C LEU A 83 4.95 -10.69 3.90
N ILE A 84 6.12 -10.30 4.42
CA ILE A 84 7.05 -11.23 5.10
C ILE A 84 6.49 -11.64 6.47
N GLY A 85 5.94 -10.68 7.23
CA GLY A 85 5.36 -10.93 8.55
C GLY A 85 4.15 -11.88 8.51
N GLU A 86 3.24 -11.70 7.55
CA GLU A 86 2.09 -12.60 7.35
C GLU A 86 2.51 -14.05 7.03
N SER A 87 3.67 -14.24 6.39
CA SER A 87 4.19 -15.57 6.08
C SER A 87 4.63 -16.35 7.33
N MET A 88 4.87 -15.68 8.46
CA MET A 88 5.33 -16.30 9.71
C MET A 88 4.21 -16.58 10.72
N GLU A 89 3.06 -15.89 10.63
CA GLU A 89 1.95 -16.04 11.58
C GLU A 89 0.90 -17.10 11.15
N GLY A 90 1.08 -17.77 10.01
CA GLY A 90 0.19 -18.84 9.52
C GLY A 90 0.43 -20.23 10.14
N SER A 91 1.18 -20.35 11.23
CA SER A 91 1.55 -21.63 11.86
C SER A 91 1.25 -21.67 13.37
N GLU A 92 0.07 -21.24 13.80
CA GLU A 92 -0.51 -21.76 15.04
C GLU A 92 -1.55 -22.82 14.68
N GLU A 93 -1.04 -24.05 14.52
CA GLU A 93 -1.82 -25.28 14.55
C GLU A 93 -2.56 -25.36 15.88
N GLY A 94 -3.86 -25.05 15.86
CA GLY A 94 -4.79 -25.50 16.90
C GLY A 94 -4.91 -27.02 16.86
N SER A 95 -3.91 -27.71 17.40
CA SER A 95 -3.99 -29.09 17.81
C SER A 95 -4.45 -29.10 19.27
N GLU A 96 -5.75 -29.30 19.47
CA GLU A 96 -6.26 -29.76 20.75
C GLU A 96 -7.03 -31.07 20.52
N ASP A 97 -6.39 -32.11 21.04
CA ASP A 97 -6.75 -33.50 21.04
C ASP A 97 -8.19 -33.80 21.42
N HIS A 98 -8.75 -34.73 20.66
CA HIS A 98 -9.61 -35.84 21.07
C HIS A 98 -9.74 -36.08 22.58
N GLU A 99 -10.94 -35.89 23.13
CA GLU A 99 -11.49 -36.79 24.16
C GLU A 99 -12.96 -37.12 23.87
N ASP A 100 -13.15 -38.39 23.52
CA ASP A 100 -14.40 -39.13 23.37
C ASP A 100 -15.16 -39.17 24.71
N TRP A 101 -16.37 -38.63 24.77
CA TRP A 101 -17.32 -38.95 25.84
C TRP A 101 -18.66 -39.36 25.24
N VAL A 102 -18.76 -40.66 24.97
CA VAL A 102 -20.02 -41.42 25.04
C VAL A 102 -20.55 -41.31 26.47
N PHE A 103 -21.80 -40.84 26.64
CA PHE A 103 -22.87 -41.47 27.42
C PHE A 103 -24.20 -40.74 27.23
#